data_AF-A0A6H9HVG1-F1
#
_entry.id   AF-A0A6H9HVG1-F1
#
_cell.length_a   1.000
_cell.length_b   1.000
_cell.length_c   1.000
_cell.angle_alpha   90.00
_cell.angle_beta   90.00
_cell.angle_gamma   90.00
#
_symmetry.space_group_name_H-M   'P 1'
#
loop_
_entity.id
_entity.type
_entity.pdbx_description
1 polymer ?
#
loop_
_entity_poly.entity_id
_entity_poly.type
_entity_poly.pdbx_seq_one_letter_code
_entity_poly.pdbx_strand_id
1 'polypeptide(L)' 'MERCFDVARNGKAVHFEFNRAGTQVWVSDWATDGAVIVLDGNTLDEVARIGDLISPTGKFNVCNTAHEVY' A
#
# COMPACT_ATOMS: atom_id res chain seq x y z
N MET A 1 9.76 -12.18 -16.31
CA MET A 1 8.31 -12.31 -16.47
C MET A 1 7.73 -11.02 -15.91
N GLU A 2 7.25 -10.12 -16.77
CA GLU A 2 6.61 -8.89 -16.30
C GLU A 2 5.19 -9.23 -15.87
N ARG A 3 4.82 -8.85 -14.64
CA ARG A 3 3.47 -9.05 -14.11
C ARG A 3 2.83 -7.69 -13.87
N CYS A 4 1.87 -7.35 -14.72
CA CYS A 4 1.02 -6.18 -14.55
C CYS A 4 -0.27 -6.57 -13.84
N PHE A 5 -0.69 -5.81 -12.83
CA PHE A 5 -1.95 -6.04 -12.11
C PHE A 5 -2.49 -4.74 -11.50
N ASP A 6 -3.82 -4.65 -11.38
CA ASP A 6 -4.51 -3.46 -10.87
C ASP A 6 -4.61 -3.50 -9.33
N VAL A 7 -3.70 -2.79 -8.65
CA VAL A 7 -3.70 -2.67 -7.18
C VAL A 7 -4.74 -1.66 -6.67
N ALA A 8 -4.88 -0.54 -7.36
CA ALA A 8 -5.85 0.52 -7.10
C ALA A 8 -7.00 0.40 -8.10
N ARG A 9 -8.24 0.35 -7.61
CA ARG A 9 -9.43 0.12 -8.44
C ARG A 9 -10.25 1.39 -8.66
N ASN A 10 -10.21 2.33 -7.72
CA ASN A 10 -11.07 3.51 -7.74
C ASN A 10 -10.32 4.76 -8.22
N GLY A 11 -9.02 4.85 -7.97
CA GLY A 11 -8.19 6.00 -8.29
C GLY A 11 -6.80 5.61 -8.76
N LYS A 12 -5.79 6.28 -8.22
CA LYS A 12 -4.38 6.06 -8.58
C LYS A 12 -3.64 5.37 -7.44
N ALA A 13 -2.86 4.35 -7.79
CA ALA A 13 -1.93 3.71 -6.88
C ALA A 13 -0.80 4.68 -6.51
N VAL A 14 -0.71 5.05 -5.24
CA VAL A 14 0.31 5.99 -4.75
C VAL A 14 0.91 5.53 -3.42
N HIS A 15 2.16 5.91 -3.19
CA HIS A 15 2.93 5.74 -1.96
C HIS A 15 3.02 4.29 -1.47
N PHE A 16 4.13 3.61 -1.78
CA PHE A 16 4.40 2.26 -1.30
C PHE A 16 5.12 2.35 0.05
N GLU A 17 4.61 1.70 1.07
CA GLU A 17 5.18 1.72 2.43
C GLU A 17 5.28 0.31 2.99
N PHE A 18 6.46 -0.11 3.44
CA PHE A 18 6.62 -1.41 4.07
C PHE A 18 6.15 -1.41 5.53
N ASN A 19 5.69 -2.58 6.01
CA ASN A 19 5.56 -2.79 7.46
C ASN A 19 6.97 -2.89 8.11
N ARG A 20 7.01 -2.86 9.45
CA ARG A 20 8.29 -2.95 10.21
C ARG A 20 9.10 -4.22 9.88
N ALA A 21 8.44 -5.31 9.52
CA ALA A 21 9.10 -6.58 9.25
C ALA A 21 9.60 -6.69 7.80
N GLY A 22 9.28 -5.73 6.93
CA GLY A 22 9.58 -5.79 5.50
C GLY A 22 8.80 -6.87 4.73
N THR A 23 7.77 -7.48 5.33
CA THR A 23 7.06 -8.63 4.75
C THR A 23 5.81 -8.24 3.98
N GLN A 24 5.33 -7.00 4.15
CA GLN A 24 4.14 -6.49 3.49
C GLN A 24 4.41 -5.10 2.95
N VAL A 25 3.87 -4.81 1.76
CA VAL A 25 3.88 -3.47 1.17
C VAL A 25 2.46 -2.92 1.09
N TRP A 26 2.28 -1.69 1.55
CA TRP A 26 1.01 -1.02 1.67
C TRP A 26 0.91 0.07 0.61
N VAL A 27 -0.16 0.05 -0.19
CA VAL A 27 -0.38 0.96 -1.33
C VAL A 27 -1.68 1.72 -1.12
N SER A 28 -1.69 3.02 -1.37
CA SER A 28 -2.92 3.79 -1.34
C SER A 28 -3.59 3.79 -2.70
N ASP A 29 -4.90 3.54 -2.71
CA ASP A 29 -5.79 3.84 -3.82
C ASP A 29 -6.38 5.24 -3.61
N TRP A 30 -5.74 6.24 -4.21
CA TRP A 30 -6.09 7.64 -4.01
C TRP A 30 -7.35 8.01 -4.79
N ALA A 31 -8.49 7.92 -4.10
CA ALA A 31 -9.82 8.28 -4.57
C ALA A 31 -10.67 8.82 -3.39
N THR A 32 -11.81 9.46 -3.68
CA THR A 32 -12.76 9.92 -2.64
C THR A 32 -13.42 8.77 -1.90
N ASP A 33 -13.52 7.61 -2.54
CA ASP A 33 -13.96 6.32 -2.06
C ASP A 33 -12.80 5.31 -2.12
N GLY A 34 -11.61 5.75 -1.73
CA GLY A 34 -10.36 5.01 -1.85
C GLY A 34 -10.18 3.91 -0.81
N ALA A 35 -9.00 3.30 -0.86
CA ALA A 35 -8.61 2.22 0.03
C ALA A 35 -7.09 2.22 0.31
N VAL A 36 -6.69 1.50 1.35
CA VAL A 36 -5.30 1.04 1.52
C VAL A 36 -5.27 -0.46 1.27
N ILE A 37 -4.41 -0.88 0.34
CA ILE A 37 -4.22 -2.26 -0.07
C ILE A 37 -2.93 -2.77 0.54
N VAL A 38 -2.98 -3.92 1.19
CA VAL A 38 -1.81 -4.60 1.75
C VAL A 38 -1.49 -5.79 0.86
N LEU A 39 -0.28 -5.81 0.33
CA LEU A 39 0.24 -6.89 -0.49
C LEU A 39 1.30 -7.69 0.27
N ASP A 40 1.40 -8.97 -0.02
CA ASP A 40 2.57 -9.76 0.35
C ASP A 40 3.83 -9.19 -0.34
N GLY A 41 4.92 -9.02 0.40
CA GLY A 41 6.15 -8.39 -0.09
C GLY A 41 6.89 -9.19 -1.17
N ASN A 42 6.63 -10.48 -1.30
CA ASN A 42 7.29 -11.35 -2.27
C ASN A 42 6.35 -11.74 -3.42
N THR A 43 5.13 -12.18 -3.10
CA THR A 43 4.18 -12.65 -4.11
C THR A 43 3.35 -11.54 -4.71
N LEU A 44 3.29 -10.36 -4.06
CA LEU A 44 2.39 -9.24 -4.36
C LEU A 44 0.90 -9.63 -4.46
N ASP A 45 0.52 -10.72 -3.82
CA ASP A 45 -0.89 -11.07 -3.64
C ASP A 45 -1.51 -10.15 -2.59
N GLU A 46 -2.77 -9.79 -2.79
CA GLU A 46 -3.51 -8.98 -1.83
C GLU A 46 -3.83 -9.81 -0.57
N VAL A 47 -3.30 -9.36 0.58
CA VAL A 47 -3.52 -10.03 1.87
C VAL A 47 -4.54 -9.30 2.74
N ALA A 48 -4.74 -8.00 2.50
CA ALA A 48 -5.78 -7.23 3.16
C ALA A 48 -6.15 -5.97 2.37
N ARG A 49 -7.35 -5.44 2.65
CA ARG A 49 -7.85 -4.16 2.11
C ARG A 49 -8.61 -3.41 3.18
N ILE A 50 -8.25 -2.15 3.36
CA ILE A 50 -8.92 -1.20 4.24
C ILE A 50 -9.66 -0.21 3.34
N GLY A 51 -10.97 -0.42 3.17
CA GLY A 51 -11.82 0.36 2.26
C GLY A 51 -12.50 1.56 2.92
N ASP A 52 -13.35 2.22 2.13
CA ASP A 52 -14.19 3.36 2.55
C ASP A 52 -13.38 4.54 3.12
N LEU A 53 -12.19 4.77 2.56
CA LEU A 53 -11.30 5.85 2.98
C LEU A 53 -11.44 7.05 2.05
N ILE A 54 -11.62 8.23 2.63
CA ILE A 54 -11.62 9.48 1.88
C ILE A 54 -10.19 9.89 1.57
N SER A 55 -9.80 9.83 0.29
CA SER A 55 -8.52 10.31 -0.24
C SER A 55 -7.26 9.78 0.49
N PRO A 56 -7.08 8.46 0.69
CA PRO A 56 -5.86 7.93 1.28
C PRO A 56 -4.65 8.22 0.38
N THR A 57 -3.57 8.74 0.96
CA THR A 57 -2.37 9.16 0.21
C THR A 57 -1.10 8.66 0.92
N GLY A 58 -0.53 9.48 1.81
CA GLY A 58 0.67 9.17 2.58
C GLY A 58 0.41 8.18 3.72
N LYS A 59 1.36 7.26 3.93
CA LYS A 59 1.36 6.27 5.01
C LYS A 59 2.80 6.08 5.46
N PHE A 60 3.07 6.25 6.74
CA PHE A 60 4.44 6.24 7.27
C PHE A 60 4.52 5.22 8.40
N ASN A 61 5.24 4.14 8.19
CA ASN A 61 5.46 3.15 9.23
C ASN A 61 6.38 3.76 10.28
N VAL A 62 5.91 3.80 11.53
CA VAL A 62 6.60 4.46 12.65
C VAL A 62 8.06 4.04 12.77
N CYS A 63 8.36 2.73 12.69
CA CYS A 63 9.72 2.23 12.85
C CYS A 63 10.61 2.55 11.65
N ASN A 64 10.05 2.46 10.44
CA ASN A 64 10.81 2.69 9.22
C ASN A 64 11.13 4.18 9.09
N THR A 65 10.13 5.04 9.28
CA THR A 65 10.31 6.50 9.23
C THR A 65 11.25 7.01 10.31
N ALA A 66 11.14 6.52 11.56
CA ALA A 66 12.01 6.97 12.65
C ALA A 66 13.49 6.57 12.47
N HIS A 67 13.77 5.54 11.67
CA HIS A 67 15.12 5.03 11.43
C HIS A 67 15.57 5.21 9.97
N GLU A 68 14.85 6.01 9.17
CA GLU A 68 15.16 6.27 7.76
C GLU A 68 15.33 4.99 6.90
N VAL A 69 14.49 3.98 7.16
CA VAL A 69 14.43 2.73 6.38
C VAL A 69 13.36 2.87 5.30
N TYR A 70 13.70 2.59 4.04
CA TYR A 70 12.83 2.72 2.87
C TYR A 70 13.03 1.59 1.87
#